data_AF-A0A452Y5V1-F1
#
_entry.id   AF-A0A452Y5V1-F1
#
_cell.length_a   1.000
_cell.length_b   1.000
_cell.length_c   1.000
_cell.angle_alpha   90.00
_cell.angle_beta   90.00
_cell.angle_gamma   90.00
#
_symmetry.space_group_name_H-M   'P 1'
#
loop_
_entity.id
_entity.type
_entity.pdbx_description
1 polymer ?
#
loop_
_entity_poly.entity_id
_entity_poly.type
_entity_poly.pdbx_seq_one_letter_code
_entity_poly.pdbx_strand_id
1 'polypeptide(L)'
;MVAAVDAVAEKVVAQLREECATPATRLDGVATAMEEEMRAGLHQEGGSKIKMIISYVDNLPNGSEEGLFYALDLGGTNFRVLRVQLAGKDKRVVKRESREVSIPPHLMSGSAA
;
A
#
# COMPACT_ATOMS: atom_id res chain seq x y z
N MET A 1 -45.79 -9.56 -3.48
CA MET A 1 -44.84 -9.11 -2.43
C MET A 1 -43.40 -9.21 -2.91
N VAL A 2 -42.94 -10.39 -3.37
CA VAL A 2 -41.58 -10.60 -3.91
C VAL A 2 -41.23 -9.66 -5.07
N ALA A 3 -42.07 -9.59 -6.11
CA ALA A 3 -41.83 -8.71 -7.27
C ALA A 3 -41.73 -7.21 -6.95
N ALA A 4 -42.38 -6.74 -5.88
CA ALA A 4 -42.31 -5.33 -5.45
C ALA A 4 -40.99 -5.05 -4.71
N VAL A 5 -40.49 -6.03 -3.94
CA VAL A 5 -39.18 -5.96 -3.29
C VAL A 5 -38.07 -6.01 -4.34
N ASP A 6 -38.20 -6.89 -5.35
CA ASP A 6 -37.24 -6.98 -6.45
C ASP A 6 -37.16 -5.67 -7.24
N ALA A 7 -38.31 -5.03 -7.54
CA ALA A 7 -38.33 -3.74 -8.22
C ALA A 7 -37.66 -2.60 -7.42
N VAL A 8 -37.79 -2.61 -6.08
CA VAL A 8 -37.10 -1.65 -5.21
C VAL A 8 -35.61 -1.94 -5.18
N ALA A 9 -35.20 -3.21 -5.08
CA ALA A 9 -33.80 -3.62 -5.10
C ALA A 9 -33.13 -3.21 -6.42
N GLU A 10 -33.76 -3.45 -7.57
CA GLU A 10 -33.25 -3.05 -8.88
C GLU A 10 -33.07 -1.52 -8.98
N LYS A 11 -34.02 -0.75 -8.43
CA LYS A 11 -33.90 0.71 -8.40
C LYS A 11 -32.72 1.18 -7.55
N VAL A 12 -32.53 0.59 -6.36
CA VAL A 12 -31.40 0.92 -5.47
C VAL A 12 -30.08 0.56 -6.15
N VAL A 13 -29.99 -0.59 -6.81
CA VAL A 13 -28.79 -1.01 -7.54
C VAL A 13 -28.50 -0.08 -8.71
N ALA A 14 -29.52 0.33 -9.48
CA ALA A 14 -29.36 1.27 -10.58
C ALA A 14 -28.85 2.64 -10.10
N GLN A 15 -29.42 3.17 -9.02
CA GLN A 15 -28.98 4.42 -8.40
C GLN A 15 -27.53 4.33 -7.92
N LEU A 16 -27.16 3.24 -7.23
CA LEU A 16 -25.79 3.04 -6.76
C LEU A 16 -24.79 2.98 -7.92
N ARG A 17 -25.15 2.32 -9.03
CA ARG A 17 -24.30 2.26 -10.23
C ARG A 17 -24.05 3.65 -10.80
N GLU A 18 -25.05 4.51 -10.81
CA GLU A 18 -24.93 5.88 -11.30
C GLU A 18 -24.09 6.75 -10.34
N GLU A 19 -24.40 6.73 -9.05
CA GLU A 19 -23.69 7.54 -8.03
C GLU A 19 -22.22 7.13 -7.85
N CYS A 20 -21.94 5.84 -7.97
CA CYS A 20 -20.58 5.29 -7.93
C CYS A 20 -19.90 5.29 -9.31
N ALA A 21 -20.55 5.77 -10.37
CA ALA A 21 -19.90 5.86 -11.67
C ALA A 21 -18.67 6.78 -11.58
N THR A 22 -17.56 6.31 -12.14
CA THR A 22 -16.30 7.04 -12.24
C THR A 22 -15.94 7.27 -13.70
N PRO A 23 -16.68 8.14 -14.42
CA PRO A 23 -16.29 8.53 -15.78
C PRO A 23 -14.92 9.21 -15.76
N ALA A 24 -14.24 9.23 -16.91
CA ALA A 24 -12.89 9.80 -17.04
C ALA A 24 -12.79 11.22 -16.45
N THR A 25 -13.78 12.08 -16.70
CA THR A 25 -13.82 13.45 -16.17
C THR A 25 -13.81 13.53 -14.63
N ARG A 26 -14.46 12.58 -13.96
CA ARG A 26 -14.42 12.48 -12.49
C ARG A 26 -13.05 12.00 -12.01
N LEU A 27 -12.46 11.04 -12.72
CA LEU A 27 -11.11 10.53 -12.40
C LEU A 27 -10.04 11.62 -12.61
N ASP A 28 -10.17 12.44 -13.65
CA ASP A 28 -9.29 13.59 -13.87
C ASP A 28 -9.36 14.58 -12.71
N GLY A 29 -10.58 14.90 -12.24
CA GLY A 29 -10.78 15.76 -11.07
C GLY A 29 -10.18 15.18 -9.78
N VAL A 30 -10.29 13.85 -9.57
CA VAL A 30 -9.66 13.17 -8.44
C VAL A 30 -8.13 13.23 -8.55
N ALA A 31 -7.57 13.03 -9.74
CA ALA A 31 -6.13 13.11 -9.95
C ALA A 31 -5.59 14.52 -9.69
N THR A 32 -6.29 15.56 -10.17
CA THR A 32 -5.94 16.97 -9.90
C THR A 32 -5.99 17.27 -8.40
N ALA A 33 -7.07 16.91 -7.71
CA ALA A 33 -7.19 17.13 -6.27
C ALA A 33 -6.09 16.38 -5.47
N MET A 34 -5.74 15.16 -5.89
CA MET A 34 -4.66 14.40 -5.27
C MET A 34 -3.30 15.09 -5.46
N GLU A 35 -3.02 15.64 -6.64
CA GLU A 35 -1.80 16.42 -6.88
C GLU A 35 -1.72 17.67 -6.00
N GLU A 36 -2.81 18.41 -5.86
CA GLU A 36 -2.89 19.59 -5.00
C GLU A 36 -2.61 19.24 -3.53
N GLU A 37 -3.23 18.17 -3.02
CA GLU A 37 -3.00 17.68 -1.66
C GLU A 37 -1.56 17.19 -1.47
N MET A 38 -0.96 16.51 -2.45
CA MET A 38 0.45 16.12 -2.41
C MET A 38 1.38 17.34 -2.32
N ARG A 39 1.10 18.39 -3.10
CA ARG A 39 1.87 19.65 -3.06
C ARG A 39 1.75 20.33 -1.70
N ALA A 40 0.54 20.40 -1.14
CA ALA A 40 0.29 20.97 0.17
C ALA A 40 0.99 20.18 1.30
N GLY A 41 0.95 18.84 1.25
CA GLY A 41 1.64 17.98 2.22
C GLY A 41 3.16 18.06 2.17
N LEU A 42 3.75 18.34 1.01
CA LEU A 42 5.19 18.59 0.86
C LEU A 42 5.63 19.99 1.29
N HIS A 43 4.73 20.97 1.23
CA HIS A 43 5.05 22.36 1.57
C HIS A 43 5.24 22.55 3.08
N GLN A 44 4.40 21.91 3.88
CA GLN A 44 4.43 22.02 5.34
C GLN A 44 3.86 20.77 6.00
N GLU A 45 4.45 20.34 7.11
CA GLU A 45 3.89 19.27 7.94
C GLU A 45 2.46 19.60 8.37
N GLY A 46 1.53 18.68 8.12
CA GLY A 46 0.11 18.88 8.40
C GLY A 46 -0.63 19.78 7.38
N GLY A 47 0.03 20.22 6.31
CA GLY A 47 -0.58 21.04 5.25
C GLY A 47 -1.64 20.33 4.41
N SER A 48 -1.71 19.01 4.49
CA SER A 48 -2.69 18.16 3.78
C SER A 48 -3.05 16.94 4.63
N LYS A 49 -4.15 16.26 4.28
CA LYS A 49 -4.44 14.91 4.77
C LYS A 49 -3.47 13.86 4.22
N ILE A 50 -2.82 14.13 3.09
CA ILE A 50 -1.72 13.33 2.56
C ILE A 50 -0.44 13.75 3.31
N LYS A 51 0.06 12.85 4.17
CA LYS A 51 1.16 13.16 5.09
C LYS A 51 2.51 13.44 4.44
N MET A 52 2.71 12.97 3.19
CA MET A 52 3.96 13.12 2.44
C MET A 52 5.23 12.88 3.27
N ILE A 53 5.23 11.79 4.06
CA ILE A 53 6.30 11.46 5.01
C ILE A 53 7.61 11.17 4.26
N ILE A 54 8.70 11.79 4.70
CA ILE A 54 10.05 11.52 4.18
C ILE A 54 10.49 10.11 4.59
N SER A 55 10.80 9.26 3.61
CA SER A 55 11.18 7.86 3.85
C SER A 55 12.63 7.67 4.29
N TYR A 56 13.47 8.71 4.16
CA TYR A 56 14.93 8.66 4.35
C TYR A 56 15.63 7.62 3.47
N VAL A 57 15.03 7.25 2.33
CA VAL A 57 15.70 6.45 1.30
C VAL A 57 16.50 7.39 0.40
N ASP A 58 17.82 7.39 0.57
CA ASP A 58 18.71 8.28 -0.19
C ASP A 58 18.90 7.82 -1.65
N ASN A 59 18.97 6.51 -1.88
CA ASN A 59 19.24 5.93 -3.19
C ASN A 59 18.31 4.74 -3.46
N LEU A 60 17.66 4.77 -4.62
CA LEU A 60 16.86 3.64 -5.09
C LEU A 60 17.77 2.61 -5.78
N PRO A 61 17.43 1.30 -5.68
CA PRO A 61 18.16 0.27 -6.41
C PRO A 61 18.16 0.53 -7.92
N ASN A 62 19.31 0.36 -8.55
CA ASN A 62 19.51 0.55 -9.99
C ASN A 62 19.77 -0.76 -10.75
N GLY A 63 19.80 -1.89 -10.03
CA GLY A 63 19.99 -3.22 -10.58
C GLY A 63 21.44 -3.64 -10.72
N SER A 64 22.43 -2.78 -10.44
CA SER A 64 23.85 -3.17 -10.42
C SER A 64 24.31 -3.69 -9.07
N GLU A 65 23.40 -3.87 -8.12
CA GLU A 65 23.74 -4.37 -6.79
C GLU A 65 24.20 -5.83 -6.87
N GLU A 66 25.27 -6.11 -6.14
CA GLU A 66 25.82 -7.45 -5.98
C GLU A 66 26.01 -7.72 -4.48
N GLY A 67 25.83 -8.97 -4.08
CA GLY A 67 26.03 -9.39 -2.70
C GLY A 67 24.78 -9.93 -2.04
N LEU A 68 24.93 -10.24 -0.75
CA LEU A 68 23.92 -10.90 0.06
C LEU A 68 23.26 -9.90 0.99
N PHE A 69 21.96 -9.73 0.83
CA PHE A 69 21.14 -8.79 1.59
C PHE A 69 20.13 -9.57 2.44
N TYR A 70 19.80 -9.01 3.60
CA TYR A 70 18.75 -9.55 4.47
C TYR A 70 17.65 -8.53 4.66
N ALA A 71 16.42 -9.02 4.85
CA ALA A 71 15.30 -8.20 5.29
C ALA A 71 14.57 -8.91 6.43
N LEU A 72 14.06 -8.10 7.35
CA LEU A 72 13.17 -8.53 8.42
C LEU A 72 11.85 -7.79 8.23
N ASP A 73 10.78 -8.55 8.09
CA ASP A 73 9.42 -8.07 7.94
C ASP A 73 8.63 -8.46 9.19
N LEU A 74 8.28 -7.47 10.01
CA LEU A 74 7.58 -7.66 11.27
C LEU A 74 6.10 -7.35 11.07
N GLY A 75 5.30 -8.40 10.84
CA GLY A 75 3.86 -8.31 10.81
C GLY A 75 3.23 -8.35 12.20
N GLY A 76 1.90 -8.34 12.25
CA GLY A 76 1.17 -8.41 13.52
C GLY A 76 1.22 -9.79 14.18
N THR A 77 1.15 -10.87 13.40
CA THR A 77 1.05 -12.26 13.92
C THR A 77 2.31 -13.09 13.68
N ASN A 78 3.00 -12.82 12.58
CA ASN A 78 4.23 -13.49 12.21
C ASN A 78 5.28 -12.44 11.86
N PHE A 79 6.54 -12.82 11.98
CA PHE A 79 7.64 -12.12 11.35
C PHE A 79 8.33 -13.02 10.34
N ARG A 80 8.97 -12.39 9.35
CA ARG A 80 9.62 -13.10 8.25
C ARG A 80 11.04 -12.59 8.06
N VAL A 81 11.97 -13.53 8.01
CA VAL A 81 13.36 -13.28 7.63
C VAL A 81 13.53 -13.65 6.16
N LEU A 82 14.13 -12.75 5.40
CA LEU A 82 14.45 -12.91 3.99
C LEU A 82 15.96 -12.80 3.80
N ARG A 83 16.49 -13.68 2.96
CA ARG A 83 17.87 -13.63 2.46
C ARG A 83 17.83 -13.56 0.95
N VAL A 84 18.48 -12.55 0.36
CA VAL A 84 18.46 -12.28 -1.08
C VAL A 84 19.89 -12.12 -1.58
N GLN A 85 20.31 -12.94 -2.53
CA GLN A 85 21.57 -12.80 -3.23
C GLN A 85 21.33 -12.06 -4.55
N LEU A 86 21.96 -10.90 -4.70
CA LEU A 86 21.98 -10.09 -5.91
C LEU A 86 23.29 -10.31 -6.67
N ALA A 87 23.22 -10.22 -8.00
CA ALA A 87 24.35 -10.46 -8.91
C ALA A 87 24.31 -9.54 -10.15
N GLY A 88 24.00 -8.27 -9.94
CA GLY A 88 24.10 -7.23 -10.98
C GLY A 88 22.99 -7.30 -12.03
N LYS A 89 23.12 -6.49 -13.08
CA LYS A 89 22.00 -6.17 -13.99
C LYS A 89 21.47 -7.37 -14.78
N ASP A 90 22.36 -8.28 -15.16
CA ASP A 90 22.01 -9.41 -16.00
C ASP A 90 21.32 -10.52 -15.20
N LYS A 91 21.89 -10.86 -14.04
CA LYS A 91 21.40 -11.98 -13.22
C LYS A 91 20.38 -11.56 -12.16
N ARG A 92 20.37 -10.28 -11.78
CA ARG A 92 19.47 -9.68 -10.77
C ARG A 92 19.46 -10.49 -9.48
N VAL A 93 18.33 -11.09 -9.12
CA VAL A 93 18.19 -11.95 -7.94
C VAL A 93 18.53 -13.39 -8.32
N VAL A 94 19.64 -13.91 -7.81
CA VAL A 94 20.08 -15.29 -8.11
C VAL A 94 19.66 -16.30 -7.06
N LYS A 95 19.41 -15.85 -5.83
CA LYS A 95 18.90 -16.72 -4.76
C LYS A 95 18.03 -15.92 -3.80
N ARG A 96 16.92 -16.53 -3.37
CA ARG A 96 16.05 -16.01 -2.32
C ARG A 96 15.65 -17.13 -1.38
N GLU A 97 15.86 -16.92 -0.09
CA GLU A 97 15.36 -17.81 0.97
C GLU A 97 14.48 -17.00 1.91
N SER A 98 13.45 -17.64 2.44
CA SER A 98 12.53 -17.01 3.38
C SER A 98 12.16 -17.98 4.47
N ARG A 99 12.06 -17.47 5.70
CA ARG A 99 11.53 -18.21 6.83
C ARG A 99 10.55 -17.32 7.58
N GLU A 100 9.35 -17.83 7.76
CA GLU A 100 8.32 -17.20 8.57
C GLU A 100 8.29 -17.85 9.96
N VAL A 101 8.02 -17.05 10.97
CA VAL A 101 7.98 -17.46 12.38
C VAL A 101 6.81 -16.75 13.06
N SER A 102 6.01 -17.52 13.80
CA SER A 102 4.90 -16.97 14.57
C SER A 102 5.39 -16.22 15.81
N ILE A 103 4.80 -15.05 16.04
CA ILE A 103 5.07 -14.23 17.21
C ILE A 103 4.27 -14.82 18.38
N PRO A 104 4.91 -15.16 19.52
CA PRO A 104 4.20 -15.60 20.70
C PRO A 104 3.12 -14.59 21.12
N PRO A 105 1.88 -15.01 21.46
CA PRO A 105 0.77 -14.09 21.73
C PRO A 105 1.05 -13.02 22.79
N HIS A 106 1.84 -13.36 23.82
CA HIS A 106 2.20 -12.43 24.89
C HIS A 106 3.18 -11.32 24.45
N LEU A 107 3.77 -11.42 23.25
CA LEU A 107 4.63 -10.39 22.65
C LEU A 107 3.91 -9.56 21.58
N MET A 108 2.67 -9.92 21.22
CA MET A 108 1.91 -9.23 20.17
C MET A 108 1.25 -7.93 20.66
N SER A 109 1.22 -7.70 21.97
CA SER A 109 0.62 -6.51 22.58
C SER A 109 1.63 -5.83 23.51
N GLY A 110 1.86 -4.54 23.32
CA GLY A 110 2.50 -3.67 24.29
C GLY A 110 1.51 -2.63 24.82
N SER A 111 1.70 -2.14 26.04
CA SER A 111 1.01 -0.93 26.49
C SER A 111 1.61 0.28 25.76
N ALA A 112 0.80 1.00 24.98
CA ALA A 112 1.19 2.32 24.50
C ALA A 112 1.36 3.24 25.72
N ALA A 113 2.52 3.91 25.82
CA ALA A 113 2.76 4.97 26.79
C ALA A 113 2.33 6.32 26.22
#